data_AF-A0A811SAF4-F1
#
_entry.id   AF-A0A811SAF4-F1
#
_cell.length_a   1.000
_cell.length_b   1.000
_cell.length_c   1.000
_cell.angle_alpha   90.00
_cell.angle_beta   90.00
_cell.angle_gamma   90.00
#
_symmetry.space_group_name_H-M   'P 1'
#
loop_
_entity.id
_entity.type
_entity.pdbx_description
1 polymer ?
#
loop_
_entity_poly.entity_id
_entity_poly.type
_entity_poly.pdbx_seq_one_letter_code
_entity_poly.pdbx_strand_id
1 'polypeptide(L)'
;MDFFSRQEWIEVDDICSSKAFLLSPWYFGALHSTGECGLEPNCVYAAFPVKKRVMVFDVKSGTMMMQELDEAPVANQALWLLPTEHQ
;
A
#
# COMPACT_ATOMS: atom_id res chain seq x y z
N MET A 1 -26.90 7.44 7.40
CA MET A 1 -26.53 6.13 7.99
C MET A 1 -25.13 6.29 8.53
N ASP A 2 -24.93 6.00 9.82
CA ASP A 2 -23.65 6.16 10.49
C ASP A 2 -22.81 4.89 10.27
N PHE A 3 -21.87 4.97 9.32
CA PHE A 3 -21.00 3.87 8.89
C PHE A 3 -20.11 3.35 10.04
N PHE A 4 -19.97 4.13 11.13
CA PHE A 4 -19.09 3.82 12.26
C PHE A 4 -19.78 3.15 13.46
N SER A 5 -21.09 2.90 13.40
CA SER A 5 -21.85 2.35 14.55
C SER A 5 -21.56 0.87 14.84
N ARG A 6 -20.90 0.16 13.93
CA ARG A 6 -20.39 -1.20 14.09
C ARG A 6 -18.96 -1.25 13.57
N GLN A 7 -17.99 -1.22 14.47
CA GLN A 7 -16.59 -1.50 14.12
C GLN A 7 -16.39 -3.02 13.96
N GLU A 8 -17.06 -3.60 12.96
CA GLU A 8 -16.85 -4.99 12.56
C GLU A 8 -15.70 -5.01 11.55
N TRP A 9 -14.58 -5.63 11.95
CA TRP A 9 -13.44 -5.85 11.07
C TRP A 9 -13.74 -7.08 10.23
N ILE A 10 -13.84 -6.91 8.92
CA ILE A 10 -14.06 -8.01 7.97
C ILE A 10 -12.75 -8.23 7.23
N GLU A 11 -12.29 -9.48 7.20
CA GLU A 11 -11.12 -9.87 6.43
C GLU A 11 -11.45 -9.72 4.93
N VAL A 12 -10.54 -9.07 4.20
CA VAL A 12 -10.70 -8.88 2.76
C VAL A 12 -10.05 -10.08 2.08
N ASP A 13 -10.81 -10.85 1.30
CA ASP A 13 -10.28 -12.01 0.57
C ASP A 13 -9.67 -11.63 -0.80
N ASP A 14 -10.07 -10.49 -1.38
CA ASP A 14 -9.57 -9.95 -2.66
C ASP A 14 -9.86 -8.44 -2.72
N ILE A 15 -8.89 -7.63 -3.16
CA ILE A 15 -9.01 -6.16 -3.35
C ILE A 15 -9.50 -5.83 -4.79
N CYS A 16 -9.66 -6.86 -5.63
CA CYS A 16 -9.79 -6.88 -7.09
C CYS A 16 -8.44 -7.13 -7.80
N SER A 17 -8.47 -8.08 -8.74
CA SER A 17 -7.33 -8.59 -9.52
C SER A 17 -6.50 -7.59 -10.33
N SER A 18 -6.92 -6.32 -10.42
CA SER A 18 -6.19 -5.25 -11.12
C SER A 18 -5.88 -4.04 -10.24
N LYS A 19 -6.05 -4.17 -8.92
CA LYS A 19 -5.89 -3.05 -7.99
C LYS A 19 -4.98 -3.41 -6.82
N ALA A 20 -4.30 -2.39 -6.33
CA ALA A 20 -3.48 -2.44 -5.13
C ALA A 20 -3.93 -1.33 -4.17
N PHE A 21 -3.80 -1.56 -2.87
CA PHE A 21 -4.12 -0.54 -1.86
C PHE A 21 -2.83 0.06 -1.32
N LEU A 22 -2.72 1.37 -1.33
CA LEU A 22 -1.58 2.12 -0.83
C LEU A 22 -1.99 2.81 0.47
N LEU A 23 -1.29 2.54 1.57
CA LEU A 23 -1.55 3.10 2.89
C LEU A 23 -0.40 4.01 3.33
N SER A 24 -0.73 5.25 3.67
CA SER A 24 0.17 6.14 4.39
C SER A 24 -0.07 6.02 5.90
N PRO A 25 0.97 5.95 6.74
CA PRO A 25 0.83 5.86 8.21
C PRO A 25 0.08 7.03 8.85
N TRP A 26 -0.08 8.16 8.14
CA TRP A 26 -0.50 9.43 8.74
C TRP A 26 -1.75 10.06 8.14
N TYR A 27 -2.20 9.63 6.95
CA TYR A 27 -3.19 10.42 6.20
C TYR A 27 -4.28 9.58 5.53
N PHE A 28 -3.97 8.87 4.45
CA PHE A 28 -5.01 8.24 3.64
C PHE A 28 -4.56 6.92 3.04
N GLY A 29 -5.55 6.06 2.79
CA GLY A 29 -5.44 4.90 1.91
C GLY A 29 -5.94 5.26 0.52
N ALA A 30 -5.26 4.83 -0.53
CA ALA A 30 -5.69 4.98 -1.91
C ALA A 30 -5.74 3.62 -2.61
N LEU A 31 -6.72 3.42 -3.48
CA LEU A 31 -6.81 2.25 -4.34
C LEU A 31 -6.25 2.62 -5.71
N HIS A 32 -5.22 1.92 -6.17
CA HIS A 32 -4.50 2.21 -7.40
C HIS A 32 -4.61 1.06 -8.40
N SER A 33 -4.68 1.38 -9.70
CA SER A 33 -4.63 0.36 -10.77
C SER A 33 -3.21 -0.18 -10.91
N THR A 34 -3.04 -1.50 -10.98
CA THR A 34 -1.71 -2.12 -10.99
C THR A 34 -0.98 -1.99 -12.32
N GLY A 35 -1.72 -1.79 -13.42
CA GLY A 35 -1.19 -1.81 -14.79
C GLY A 35 -0.23 -0.67 -15.17
N GLU A 36 -0.14 0.41 -14.37
CA GLU A 36 0.63 1.61 -14.72
C GLU A 36 1.83 1.85 -13.81
N CYS A 37 2.03 0.99 -12.80
CA CYS A 37 2.93 1.30 -11.68
C CYS A 37 3.74 0.08 -11.19
N GLY A 38 3.74 -1.07 -11.87
CA GLY A 38 4.48 -2.24 -11.37
C GLY A 38 4.09 -2.67 -9.94
N LEU A 39 2.88 -2.32 -9.50
CA LEU A 39 2.29 -2.79 -8.26
C LEU A 39 1.71 -4.17 -8.50
N GLU A 40 1.85 -5.05 -7.52
CA GLU A 40 1.23 -6.36 -7.56
C GLU A 40 -0.26 -6.24 -7.20
N PRO A 41 -1.15 -6.89 -7.96
CA PRO A 41 -2.57 -6.87 -7.67
C PRO A 41 -2.86 -7.60 -6.36
N ASN A 42 -3.90 -7.14 -5.65
CA ASN A 42 -4.30 -7.67 -4.35
C ASN A 42 -3.23 -7.55 -3.26
N CYS A 43 -2.38 -6.54 -3.38
CA CYS A 43 -1.42 -6.20 -2.34
C CYS A 43 -1.78 -4.89 -1.65
N VAL A 44 -1.49 -4.84 -0.34
CA VAL A 44 -1.51 -3.61 0.47
C VAL A 44 -0.07 -3.15 0.68
N TYR A 45 0.24 -1.93 0.25
CA TYR A 45 1.55 -1.30 0.40
C TYR A 45 1.48 -0.25 1.48
N ALA A 46 2.23 -0.42 2.57
CA ALA A 46 2.36 0.59 3.62
C ALA A 46 3.77 1.18 3.60
N ALA A 47 3.89 2.46 3.25
CA ALA A 47 5.18 3.15 3.20
C ALA A 47 5.56 3.71 4.57
N PHE A 48 6.83 3.56 4.97
CA PHE A 48 7.41 4.11 6.19
C PHE A 48 8.57 5.06 5.81
N PRO A 49 8.27 6.33 5.49
CA PRO A 49 9.25 7.23 4.89
C PRO A 49 10.48 7.49 5.78
N VAL A 50 10.27 7.65 7.08
CA VAL A 50 11.36 7.86 8.07
C VAL A 50 12.30 6.67 8.13
N LYS A 51 11.77 5.46 7.96
CA LYS A 51 12.56 4.22 8.00
C LYS A 51 13.09 3.83 6.62
N LYS A 52 12.72 4.57 5.57
CA LYS A 52 12.97 4.21 4.16
C LYS A 52 12.59 2.76 3.89
N ARG A 53 11.37 2.36 4.26
CA ARG A 53 10.88 1.00 4.00
C ARG A 53 9.46 1.00 3.49
N VAL A 54 9.10 -0.03 2.76
CA VAL A 54 7.71 -0.35 2.44
C VAL A 54 7.40 -1.76 2.93
N MET A 55 6.23 -1.91 3.54
CA MET A 55 5.65 -3.21 3.83
C MET A 55 4.68 -3.55 2.71
N VAL A 56 4.80 -4.75 2.17
CA VAL A 56 3.87 -5.30 1.18
C VAL A 56 3.17 -6.47 1.84
N PHE A 57 1.85 -6.41 1.90
CA PHE A 57 0.99 -7.49 2.38
C PHE A 57 0.19 -8.04 1.21
N ASP A 58 0.42 -9.30 0.86
CA ASP A 58 -0.36 -10.01 -0.15
C ASP A 58 -1.62 -10.56 0.51
N VAL A 59 -2.77 -10.06 0.06
CA VAL A 59 -4.08 -10.40 0.62
C VAL A 59 -4.45 -11.85 0.34
N LYS A 60 -4.05 -12.40 -0.80
CA LYS A 60 -4.39 -13.78 -1.19
C LYS A 60 -3.59 -14.80 -0.41
N SER A 61 -2.30 -14.57 -0.25
CA SER A 61 -1.43 -15.49 0.48
C SER A 61 -1.40 -15.22 1.99
N GLY A 62 -1.86 -14.05 2.42
CA GLY A 62 -1.79 -13.58 3.81
C GLY A 62 -0.35 -13.34 4.27
N THR A 63 0.59 -13.22 3.32
CA THR A 63 2.02 -13.07 3.64
C THR A 63 2.44 -11.60 3.66
N MET A 64 3.48 -11.31 4.43
CA MET A 64 4.03 -9.96 4.59
C MET A 64 5.52 -9.96 4.26
N MET A 65 5.95 -8.97 3.46
CA MET A 65 7.34 -8.69 3.17
C MET A 65 7.69 -7.25 3.51
N MET A 66 8.90 -7.02 4.01
CA MET A 66 9.49 -5.69 4.14
C MET A 66 10.52 -5.48 3.04
N GLN A 67 10.48 -4.34 2.37
CA GLN A 67 11.48 -3.92 1.40
C GLN A 67 12.10 -2.60 1.85
N GLU A 68 13.42 -2.49 1.76
CA GLU A 68 14.13 -1.24 1.96
C GLU A 68 13.99 -0.36 0.71
N LEU A 69 13.95 0.95 0.92
CA LEU A 69 13.82 1.99 -0.08
C LEU A 69 15.07 2.87 -0.04
N ASP A 70 16.25 2.24 -0.17
CA ASP A 70 17.54 2.89 0.07
C ASP A 70 17.73 4.16 -0.79
N GLU A 71 17.23 4.13 -2.02
CA GLU A 71 17.28 5.23 -2.99
C GLU A 71 16.18 6.29 -2.79
N ALA A 72 15.18 6.03 -1.94
CA ALA A 72 14.10 7.00 -1.72
C ALA A 72 14.60 8.21 -0.92
N PRO A 73 14.11 9.42 -1.25
CA PRO A 73 14.44 10.63 -0.48
C PRO A 73 13.93 10.50 0.96
N VAL A 74 14.71 11.04 1.91
CA VAL A 74 14.24 11.16 3.30
C VAL A 74 13.08 12.13 3.31
N ALA A 75 11.91 11.66 3.75
CA ALA A 75 10.72 12.49 3.82
C ALA A 75 10.14 12.51 5.22
N ASN A 76 10.00 13.73 5.75
CA ASN A 76 9.32 13.99 7.01
C ASN A 76 7.80 14.16 6.85
N GLN A 77 7.29 13.98 5.63
CA GLN A 77 5.87 14.02 5.27
C GLN A 77 5.53 12.78 4.44
N ALA A 78 4.25 12.43 4.36
CA ALA A 78 3.81 11.28 3.58
C ALA A 78 4.07 11.51 2.08
N LEU A 79 5.16 10.95 1.58
CA LEU A 79 5.38 10.80 0.15
C LEU A 79 4.70 9.52 -0.32
N TRP A 80 4.06 9.62 -1.47
CA TRP A 80 3.61 8.45 -2.22
C TRP A 80 4.82 7.82 -2.88
N LEU A 81 4.96 6.50 -2.75
CA LEU A 81 5.80 5.77 -3.69
C LEU A 81 5.08 5.79 -5.03
N LEU A 82 5.56 6.63 -5.95
CA LEU A 82 5.24 6.51 -7.36
C LEU A 82 6.37 5.71 -7.99
N PRO A 83 6.14 4.45 -8.35
CA PRO A 83 7.12 3.68 -9.10
C PRO A 83 7.36 4.39 -10.43
N THR A 84 8.59 4.86 -10.62
CA THR A 84 9.02 5.48 -11.85
C THR A 84 9.36 4.39 -12.86
N GLU A 85 8.70 4.40 -14.01
CA GLU A 85 9.13 3.59 -15.15
C GLU A 85 10.59 3.95 -15.50
N HIS A 86 11.50 2.99 -15.31
CA HIS A 86 12.75 3.02 -16.05
C HIS A 86 12.51 2.34 -17.39
N GLN A 87 12.50 3.17 -18.45
CA GLN A 87 12.58 2.72 -19.84
C GLN A 87 13.82 1.89 -20.11
#